data_AF-A0A0Q8CNN2-F1
#
_entry.id   AF-A0A0Q8CNN2-F1
#
_cell.length_a   1.000
_cell.length_b   1.000
_cell.length_c   1.000
_cell.angle_alpha   90.00
_cell.angle_beta   90.00
_cell.angle_gamma   90.00
#
_symmetry.space_group_name_H-M   'P 1'
#
loop_
_entity.id
_entity.type
_entity.pdbx_description
1 polymer ?
#
loop_
_entity_poly.entity_id
_entity_poly.type
_entity_poly.pdbx_seq_one_letter_code
_entity_poly.pdbx_strand_id
1 'polypeptide(L)'
;MTQRQIQHEDALPACRTGHAARHILDSRRPDAGGGHLVECLCSQTRKHADFDAALAEWKRAHQIRTPRPQVQQPTTNLVQLGLRLRGGHAR
;
A
#
# COMPACT_ATOMS: atom_id res chain seq x y z
N MET A 1 -20.67 -19.03 8.44
CA MET A 1 -19.84 -17.81 8.34
C MET A 1 -18.85 -18.00 7.19
N THR A 2 -18.82 -17.07 6.23
CA THR A 2 -17.99 -17.19 5.02
C THR A 2 -16.66 -16.43 5.08
N GLN A 3 -16.47 -15.61 6.12
CA GLN A 3 -15.23 -14.84 6.33
C GLN A 3 -14.39 -15.49 7.43
N ARG A 4 -13.09 -15.63 7.17
CA ARG A 4 -12.12 -16.20 8.11
C ARG A 4 -10.91 -15.27 8.18
N GLN A 5 -10.47 -14.97 9.39
CA GLN A 5 -9.19 -14.28 9.58
C GLN A 5 -8.04 -15.25 9.36
N ILE A 6 -7.09 -14.88 8.52
CA ILE A 6 -5.83 -15.60 8.34
C ILE A 6 -4.81 -14.93 9.25
N GLN A 7 -4.28 -15.69 10.20
CA GLN A 7 -3.13 -15.28 10.99
C GLN A 7 -1.88 -15.59 10.19
N HIS A 8 -1.04 -14.56 9.99
CA HIS A 8 0.28 -14.71 9.40
C HIS A 8 1.32 -14.80 10.50
N GLU A 9 2.36 -15.61 10.26
CA GLU A 9 3.54 -15.74 11.12
C GLU A 9 4.39 -14.46 11.12
N ASP A 10 4.47 -13.77 9.99
CA ASP A 10 5.03 -12.42 9.88
C ASP A 10 3.93 -11.37 10.06
N ALA A 11 4.18 -10.39 10.93
CA ALA A 11 3.19 -9.37 11.26
C ALA A 11 2.91 -8.47 10.04
N LEU A 12 1.63 -8.37 9.66
CA LEU A 12 1.22 -7.48 8.58
C LEU A 12 1.63 -6.03 8.87
N PRO A 13 2.02 -5.27 7.84
CA PRO A 13 2.50 -3.92 8.03
C PRO A 13 1.38 -3.04 8.60
N ALA A 14 1.68 -2.38 9.73
CA ALA A 14 0.72 -1.55 10.44
C ALA A 14 0.22 -0.39 9.57
N CYS A 15 -0.98 0.10 9.87
CA CYS A 15 -1.51 1.27 9.17
C CYS A 15 -0.68 2.52 9.50
N ARG A 16 -0.92 3.61 8.75
CA ARG A 16 -0.28 4.93 8.99
C ARG A 16 -0.40 5.43 10.45
N THR A 17 -1.46 5.05 11.14
CA THR A 17 -1.74 5.41 12.55
C THR A 17 -1.14 4.42 13.56
N GLY A 18 -0.54 3.32 13.11
CA GLY A 18 0.07 2.29 13.96
C GLY A 18 -0.85 1.13 14.37
N HIS A 19 -2.05 1.02 13.82
CA HIS A 19 -2.94 -0.11 14.10
C HIS A 19 -2.46 -1.39 13.39
N ALA A 20 -2.60 -2.52 14.07
CA ALA A 20 -2.33 -3.85 13.51
C ALA A 20 -3.32 -4.18 12.38
N ALA A 21 -2.77 -4.54 11.23
CA ALA A 21 -3.56 -5.02 10.09
C ALA A 21 -3.96 -6.49 10.29
N ARG A 22 -5.14 -6.87 9.81
CA ARG A 22 -5.69 -8.23 9.82
C ARG A 22 -6.05 -8.62 8.40
N HIS A 23 -5.69 -9.84 8.01
CA HIS A 23 -6.08 -10.40 6.72
C HIS A 23 -7.35 -11.24 6.90
N ILE A 24 -8.40 -10.89 6.16
CA ILE A 24 -9.64 -11.67 6.10
C ILE A 24 -9.76 -12.29 4.72
N LEU A 25 -10.01 -13.60 4.69
CA LEU A 25 -10.38 -14.34 3.49
C LEU A 25 -11.88 -14.61 3.50
N ASP A 26 -12.56 -14.10 2.48
CA ASP A 26 -13.96 -14.39 2.20
C ASP A 26 -14.07 -15.55 1.21
N SER A 27 -14.56 -16.70 1.68
CA SER A 27 -14.67 -17.95 0.92
C SER A 27 -15.81 -17.96 -0.10
N ARG A 28 -16.54 -16.83 -0.28
CA ARG A 28 -17.49 -16.71 -1.38
C ARG A 28 -16.75 -16.76 -2.73
N ARG A 29 -17.49 -17.04 -3.80
CA ARG A 29 -16.91 -16.93 -5.15
C ARG A 29 -16.47 -15.48 -5.42
N PRO A 30 -15.39 -15.24 -6.17
CA PRO A 30 -14.97 -13.88 -6.55
C PRO A 30 -16.11 -13.10 -7.24
N ASP A 31 -16.91 -13.79 -8.06
CA ASP A 31 -18.14 -13.27 -8.69
C ASP A 31 -19.20 -12.79 -7.70
N ALA A 32 -19.25 -13.39 -6.50
CA ALA A 32 -20.16 -13.04 -5.42
C ALA A 32 -19.52 -12.08 -4.39
N GLY A 33 -18.42 -11.42 -4.76
CA GLY A 33 -17.66 -10.54 -3.87
C GLY A 33 -16.90 -11.30 -2.79
N GLY A 34 -16.42 -12.50 -3.09
CA GLY A 34 -15.41 -13.22 -2.30
C GLY A 34 -13.99 -12.77 -2.64
N GLY A 35 -13.02 -13.19 -1.82
CA GLY A 35 -11.61 -12.84 -1.99
C GLY A 35 -10.93 -12.35 -0.71
N HIS A 36 -9.74 -11.79 -0.90
CA HIS A 36 -8.85 -11.33 0.15
C HIS A 36 -9.07 -9.85 0.45
N LEU A 37 -9.09 -9.50 1.72
CA LEU A 37 -9.09 -8.11 2.17
C LEU A 37 -8.19 -7.95 3.39
N VAL A 38 -7.63 -6.75 3.54
CA VAL A 38 -6.82 -6.37 4.69
C VAL A 38 -7.53 -5.22 5.41
N GLU A 39 -7.71 -5.34 6.72
CA GLU A 39 -8.39 -4.33 7.54
C GLU A 39 -7.60 -3.97 8.80
N CYS A 40 -7.78 -2.73 9.27
CA CYS A 40 -7.46 -2.29 10.62
C CYS A 40 -8.74 -1.76 11.27
N LEU A 41 -8.64 -1.40 12.55
CA LEU A 41 -9.66 -0.63 13.29
C LEU A 41 -10.07 0.70 12.59
N CYS A 42 -9.22 1.20 11.70
CA CYS A 42 -9.33 2.50 11.08
C CYS A 42 -9.83 2.51 9.62
N SER A 43 -9.65 1.42 8.89
CA SER A 43 -9.84 1.36 7.43
C SER A 43 -9.74 -0.08 6.94
N GLN A 44 -10.34 -0.33 5.77
CA GLN A 44 -10.28 -1.62 5.08
C GLN A 44 -9.93 -1.42 3.61
N THR A 45 -9.24 -2.39 3.02
CA THR A 45 -9.08 -2.47 1.56
C THR A 45 -10.36 -2.93 0.88
N ARG A 46 -10.41 -2.79 -0.44
CA ARG A 46 -11.39 -3.54 -1.23
C ARG A 46 -11.07 -5.03 -1.18
N LYS A 47 -12.03 -5.83 -1.63
CA LYS A 47 -11.83 -7.28 -1.82
C LYS A 47 -11.11 -7.50 -3.14
N HIS A 48 -10.04 -8.27 -3.08
CA HIS A 48 -9.23 -8.63 -4.24
C HIS A 48 -9.21 -10.15 -4.43
N ALA A 49 -8.99 -10.60 -5.67
CA ALA A 49 -8.87 -12.02 -5.95
C ALA A 49 -7.65 -12.65 -5.28
N ASP A 50 -6.60 -11.86 -5.03
CA ASP A 50 -5.32 -12.28 -4.47
C ASP A 50 -4.95 -11.46 -3.23
N PHE A 51 -4.27 -12.11 -2.28
CA PHE A 51 -3.75 -11.45 -1.09
C PHE A 51 -2.70 -10.38 -1.40
N ASP A 52 -1.82 -10.63 -2.37
CA ASP A 52 -0.77 -9.67 -2.76
C ASP A 52 -1.38 -8.36 -3.28
N ALA A 53 -2.45 -8.44 -4.09
CA ALA A 53 -3.16 -7.27 -4.58
C ALA A 53 -3.78 -6.46 -3.43
N ALA A 54 -4.40 -7.14 -2.46
CA ALA A 54 -4.93 -6.50 -1.25
C ALA A 54 -3.81 -5.84 -0.42
N LEU A 55 -2.67 -6.51 -0.26
CA LEU A 55 -1.53 -5.99 0.49
C LEU A 55 -0.86 -4.81 -0.23
N ALA A 56 -0.77 -4.84 -1.56
CA ALA A 56 -0.26 -3.74 -2.36
C ALA A 56 -1.17 -2.51 -2.25
N GLU A 57 -2.49 -2.68 -2.33
CA GLU A 57 -3.45 -1.62 -2.10
C GLU A 57 -3.33 -1.05 -0.67
N TRP A 58 -3.21 -1.92 0.33
CA TRP A 58 -2.99 -1.52 1.72
C TRP A 58 -1.75 -0.66 1.89
N LYS A 59 -0.61 -1.12 1.35
CA LYS A 59 0.66 -0.37 1.38
C LYS A 59 0.54 0.99 0.69
N ARG A 60 -0.16 1.06 -0.45
CA ARG A 60 -0.43 2.31 -1.18
C ARG A 60 -1.33 3.27 -0.38
N ALA A 61 -2.46 2.79 0.12
CA ALA A 61 -3.44 3.58 0.87
C ALA A 61 -2.84 4.17 2.16
N HIS A 62 -2.02 3.38 2.86
CA HIS A 62 -1.37 3.82 4.10
C HIS A 62 -0.01 4.48 3.89
N GLN A 63 0.42 4.66 2.64
CA GLN A 63 1.73 5.23 2.30
C GLN A 63 2.86 4.58 3.11
N ILE A 64 2.76 3.26 3.33
CA ILE A 64 3.78 2.47 4.03
C ILE A 64 5.00 2.56 3.13
N ARG A 65 5.93 3.44 3.50
CA ARG A 65 7.02 3.89 2.64
C ARG A 65 7.82 2.67 2.21
N THR A 66 7.57 2.19 1.01
CA THR A 66 8.62 1.48 0.27
C THR A 66 9.71 2.52 0.12
N PRO A 67 10.91 2.33 0.68
CA PRO A 67 12.00 3.26 0.47
C PRO A 67 12.10 3.45 -1.04
N ARG A 68 11.84 4.66 -1.51
CA ARG A 68 12.02 5.01 -2.92
C ARG A 68 13.44 4.57 -3.25
N PRO A 69 13.68 3.65 -4.20
CA PRO A 69 15.04 3.32 -4.58
C PRO A 69 15.72 4.64 -4.92
N GLN A 70 16.71 5.01 -4.12
CA GLN A 70 17.54 6.16 -4.41
C GLN A 70 18.16 5.83 -5.76
N VAL A 71 17.71 6.55 -6.80
CA VAL A 71 18.31 6.45 -8.12
C VAL A 71 19.79 6.73 -7.90
N GLN A 72 20.60 5.68 -8.00
CA GLN A 72 22.05 5.81 -7.95
C GLN A 72 22.39 6.80 -9.05
N GLN A 73 22.92 7.96 -8.66
CA GLN A 73 23.30 9.02 -9.59
C GLN A 73 24.29 8.40 -10.59
N PRO A 74 23.96 8.31 -11.89
CA PRO A 74 24.92 7.83 -12.85
C PRO A 74 26.05 8.86 -12.93
N THR A 75 27.26 8.34 -12.80
CA THR A 75 28.52 9.04 -12.67
C THR A 75 28.89 9.89 -13.89
N THR A 76 29.39 11.09 -13.58
CA THR A 76 30.45 11.85 -14.28
C THR A 76 30.14 12.71 -15.53
N ASN A 77 29.02 12.60 -16.25
CA ASN A 77 28.78 13.47 -17.44
C ASN A 77 27.42 14.17 -17.50
N LEU A 78 26.68 14.26 -16.40
CA LEU A 78 25.41 14.98 -16.37
C LEU A 78 25.60 16.37 -15.74
N VAL A 79 25.54 17.41 -16.57
CA VAL A 79 25.40 18.79 -16.08
C VAL A 79 23.98 18.94 -15.55
N GLN A 80 23.82 18.90 -14.22
CA GLN A 80 22.54 19.23 -13.60
C GLN A 80 22.28 20.73 -13.78
N LEU A 81 21.43 21.09 -14.73
CA LEU A 81 21.04 22.48 -14.96
C LEU A 81 20.23 22.97 -13.76
N GLY A 82 20.77 23.92 -12.99
CA GLY A 82 20.18 24.49 -11.77
C GLY A 82 18.98 25.37 -12.05
N LEU A 83 17.92 24.80 -12.64
CA LEU A 83 16.66 25.48 -12.92
C LEU A 83 15.99 25.88 -11.60
N ARG A 84 16.11 27.16 -11.25
CA ARG A 84 15.35 27.75 -10.14
C ARG A 84 13.95 28.07 -10.62
N LEU A 85 13.00 27.20 -10.30
CA LEU A 85 11.58 27.50 -10.49
C LEU A 85 11.17 28.57 -9.47
N ARG A 86 11.15 29.83 -9.89
CA ARG A 86 10.56 30.93 -9.11
C ARG A 86 9.04 30.85 -9.31
N GLY A 87 8.35 30.24 -8.34
CA GLY A 87 6.90 30.12 -8.34
C GLY A 87 6.25 31.49 -8.54
N GLY A 88 5.41 31.60 -9.57
CA GLY A 88 4.60 32.80 -9.80
C GLY A 88 3.57 32.92 -8.68
N HIS A 89 3.58 34.06 -7.98
CA HIS A 89 2.52 34.42 -7.05
C HIS A 89 1.22 34.59 -7.87
N ALA A 90 0.26 33.68 -7.67
CA ALA A 90 -1.11 33.92 -8.05
C ALA A 90 -1.67 35.02 -7.12
N ARG A 91 -2.19 36.09 -7.73
CA ARG A 91 -2.93 37.15 -7.05
C ARG A 91 -4.29 36.64 -6.57
#